data_AF-A0A2V8KG64-F1
#
_entry.id   AF-A0A2V8KG64-F1
#
_cell.length_a   1.000
_cell.length_b   1.000
_cell.length_c   1.000
_cell.angle_alpha   90.00
_cell.angle_beta   90.00
_cell.angle_gamma   90.00
#
_symmetry.space_group_name_H-M   'P 1'
#
loop_
_entity.id
_entity.type
_entity.pdbx_description
1 polymer ?
#
loop_
_entity_poly.entity_id
_entity_poly.type
_entity_poly.pdbx_seq_one_letter_code
_entity_poly.pdbx_strand_id
1 'polypeptide(L)'
;MGEWTFAQTEPSEELAQLHFYSINKREGDKTIEFRITVREYATPNHLNMRFFAEADKQTNQKIAAYTPCGWGQTLLQALADCVKAIHRFPYQGE
;
A
#
# COMPACT_ATOMS: atom_id res chain seq x y z
N MET A 1 0.68 20.58 -0.15
CA MET A 1 -0.60 19.87 0.03
C MET A 1 -1.45 20.19 -1.19
N GLY A 2 -2.04 19.20 -1.86
CA GLY A 2 -2.81 19.45 -3.09
C GLY A 2 -4.15 20.12 -2.80
N GLU A 3 -4.67 20.90 -3.73
CA GLU A 3 -5.96 21.63 -3.56
C GLU A 3 -7.14 20.70 -3.26
N TRP A 4 -7.04 19.42 -3.64
CA TRP A 4 -8.04 18.40 -3.34
C TRP A 4 -8.31 18.19 -1.85
N THR A 5 -7.37 18.55 -0.96
CA THR A 5 -7.59 18.37 0.49
C THR A 5 -8.69 19.29 1.03
N PHE A 6 -8.96 20.42 0.36
CA PHE A 6 -10.05 21.32 0.74
C PHE A 6 -11.45 20.73 0.47
N ALA A 7 -11.54 19.63 -0.30
CA ALA A 7 -12.80 18.90 -0.49
C ALA A 7 -13.19 18.07 0.75
N GLN A 8 -12.30 17.90 1.74
CA GLN A 8 -12.63 17.19 2.96
C GLN A 8 -13.54 18.05 3.85
N THR A 9 -14.79 17.63 4.00
CA THR A 9 -15.77 18.27 4.91
C THR A 9 -15.89 17.53 6.24
N GLU A 10 -15.71 16.22 6.23
CA GLU A 10 -15.81 15.35 7.41
C GLU A 10 -14.49 14.58 7.61
N PRO A 11 -13.64 14.95 8.58
CA PRO A 11 -12.35 14.30 8.79
C PRO A 11 -12.43 12.80 9.09
N SER A 12 -13.54 12.34 9.70
CA SER A 12 -13.75 10.92 10.02
C SER A 12 -13.97 10.02 8.80
N GLU A 13 -14.27 10.59 7.63
CA GLU A 13 -14.38 9.86 6.36
C GLU A 13 -13.01 9.55 5.73
N GLU A 14 -11.92 10.09 6.28
CA GLU A 14 -10.55 9.84 5.83
C GLU A 14 -10.35 10.03 4.32
N LEU A 15 -10.83 11.16 3.77
CA LEU A 15 -10.65 11.50 2.35
C LEU A 15 -9.19 11.31 1.93
N ALA A 16 -8.96 10.49 0.90
CA ALA A 16 -7.63 10.20 0.40
C ALA A 16 -7.55 10.29 -1.12
N GLN A 17 -6.43 10.83 -1.61
CA GLN A 17 -6.02 10.68 -3.00
C GLN A 17 -5.33 9.33 -3.19
N LEU A 18 -5.74 8.58 -4.21
CA LEU A 18 -5.16 7.29 -4.54
C LEU A 18 -4.07 7.42 -5.59
N HIS A 19 -2.93 6.77 -5.32
CA HIS A 19 -1.84 6.60 -6.27
C HIS A 19 -1.66 5.11 -6.54
N PHE A 20 -1.64 4.71 -7.81
CA PHE A 20 -1.54 3.32 -8.22
C PHE A 20 -0.16 3.00 -8.78
N TYR A 21 0.41 1.89 -8.32
CA TYR A 21 1.69 1.37 -8.78
C TYR A 21 1.57 -0.13 -9.04
N SER A 22 2.51 -0.69 -9.81
CA SER A 22 2.66 -2.15 -9.91
C SER A 22 4.11 -2.57 -9.89
N ILE A 23 4.36 -3.79 -9.41
CA ILE A 23 5.64 -4.47 -9.52
C ILE A 23 5.43 -5.92 -9.98
N ASN A 24 6.37 -6.44 -10.76
CA ASN A 24 6.38 -7.84 -11.18
C ASN A 24 7.38 -8.62 -10.33
N LYS A 25 6.88 -9.46 -9.43
CA LYS A 25 7.69 -10.35 -8.61
C LYS A 25 7.90 -11.68 -9.33
N ARG A 26 9.13 -12.17 -9.38
CA ARG A 26 9.44 -13.53 -9.87
C ARG A 26 9.42 -14.51 -8.70
N GLU A 27 8.68 -15.60 -8.85
CA GLU A 27 8.62 -16.72 -7.90
C GLU A 27 8.77 -18.02 -8.70
N GLY A 28 9.98 -18.61 -8.67
CA GLY A 28 10.36 -19.66 -9.60
C GLY A 28 10.21 -19.18 -11.06
N ASP A 29 9.50 -19.96 -11.88
CA ASP A 29 9.24 -19.64 -13.28
C ASP A 29 8.01 -18.73 -13.49
N LYS A 30 7.30 -18.37 -12.41
CA LYS A 30 6.12 -17.51 -12.48
C LYS A 30 6.50 -16.04 -12.29
N THR A 31 5.88 -15.17 -13.09
CA THR A 31 5.87 -13.72 -12.84
C THR A 31 4.50 -13.33 -12.30
N ILE A 32 4.47 -12.72 -11.12
CA ILE A 32 3.26 -12.30 -10.43
C ILE A 32 3.25 -10.79 -10.36
N GLU A 33 2.26 -10.17 -11.00
CA GLU A 33 2.00 -8.73 -10.84
C GLU A 33 1.39 -8.48 -9.46
N PHE A 34 1.97 -7.56 -8.70
CA PHE A 34 1.35 -6.94 -7.53
C PHE A 34 0.96 -5.52 -7.89
N ARG A 35 -0.28 -5.14 -7.59
CA ARG A 35 -0.77 -3.75 -7.67
C ARG A 35 -0.74 -3.16 -6.28
N ILE A 36 -0.21 -1.95 -6.17
CA ILE A 36 -0.07 -1.23 -4.91
C ILE A 36 -0.94 0.01 -4.98
N THR A 37 -1.80 0.21 -3.99
CA THR A 37 -2.56 1.44 -3.81
C THR A 37 -1.95 2.22 -2.65
N VAL A 38 -1.47 3.43 -2.92
CA VAL A 38 -1.08 4.38 -1.88
C VAL A 38 -2.22 5.36 -1.65
N ARG A 39 -2.74 5.39 -0.43
CA ARG A 39 -3.69 6.37 0.07
C ARG A 39 -2.90 7.52 0.67
N GLU A 40 -2.95 8.69 0.05
CA GLU A 40 -2.53 9.95 0.66
C GLU A 40 -3.75 10.59 1.30
N TYR A 41 -3.79 10.68 2.63
CA TYR A 41 -4.94 11.24 3.34
C TYR A 41 -4.88 12.77 3.42
N ALA A 42 -6.03 13.45 3.29
CA ALA A 42 -6.14 14.91 3.38
C ALA A 42 -5.66 15.43 4.73
N THR A 43 -6.05 14.74 5.81
CA THR A 43 -5.51 14.81 7.17
C THR A 43 -5.00 13.43 7.56
N PRO A 44 -3.98 13.30 8.43
CA PRO A 44 -3.58 11.97 8.93
C PRO A 44 -4.78 11.17 9.42
N ASN A 45 -4.83 9.88 9.07
CA ASN A 45 -5.95 8.99 9.41
C ASN A 45 -6.03 8.72 10.93
N HIS A 46 -6.98 7.90 11.38
CA HIS A 46 -7.14 7.55 12.80
C HIS A 46 -5.89 6.89 13.45
N LEU A 47 -4.98 6.34 12.65
CA LEU A 47 -3.68 5.80 13.09
C LEU A 47 -2.53 6.79 12.92
N ASN A 48 -2.84 8.07 12.65
CA ASN A 48 -1.90 9.15 12.41
C ASN A 48 -0.97 8.93 11.19
N MET A 49 -1.45 8.20 10.18
CA MET A 49 -0.72 7.95 8.93
C MET A 49 -1.08 8.98 7.87
N ARG A 50 -0.08 9.63 7.26
CA ARG A 50 -0.27 10.53 6.12
C ARG A 50 -0.36 9.77 4.80
N PHE A 51 0.52 8.79 4.61
CA PHE A 51 0.53 7.90 3.46
C PHE A 51 0.46 6.45 3.92
N PHE A 52 -0.42 5.67 3.30
CA PHE A 52 -0.55 4.23 3.54
C PHE A 52 -0.59 3.48 2.20
N ALA A 53 0.38 2.59 1.99
CA ALA A 53 0.52 1.75 0.81
C ALA A 53 0.11 0.31 1.15
N GLU A 54 -0.63 -0.32 0.26
CA GLU A 54 -1.10 -1.69 0.43
C GLU A 54 -1.14 -2.40 -0.92
N ALA A 55 -0.68 -3.66 -0.94
CA ALA A 55 -0.73 -4.50 -2.13
C ALA A 55 -2.07 -5.23 -2.27
N ASP A 56 -2.49 -5.49 -3.51
CA ASP A 56 -3.74 -6.19 -3.84
C ASP A 56 -3.72 -7.70 -3.54
N LYS A 57 -2.55 -8.25 -3.20
CA LYS A 57 -2.33 -9.68 -2.97
C LYS A 57 -1.60 -9.93 -1.68
N GLN A 58 -1.95 -11.04 -1.03
CA GLN A 58 -1.23 -11.54 0.14
C GLN A 58 0.04 -12.29 -0.26
N THR A 59 1.00 -12.37 0.65
CA THR A 59 2.15 -13.28 0.63
C THR A 59 2.06 -14.25 1.81
N ASN A 60 2.95 -15.24 1.85
CA ASN A 60 3.05 -16.21 2.94
C ASN A 60 1.77 -17.02 3.19
N GLN A 61 0.94 -17.22 2.15
CA GLN A 61 -0.43 -17.72 2.28
C GLN A 61 -0.54 -19.09 2.94
N LYS A 62 0.48 -19.96 2.78
CA LYS A 62 0.47 -21.32 3.34
C LYS A 62 0.98 -21.41 4.78
N ILE A 63 1.51 -20.32 5.33
CA ILE A 63 2.06 -20.28 6.70
C ILE A 63 1.24 -19.31 7.55
N ALA A 64 1.24 -18.03 7.18
CA ALA A 64 0.48 -16.97 7.83
C ALA A 64 0.26 -15.86 6.81
N ALA A 65 -0.91 -15.86 6.19
CA ALA A 65 -1.24 -14.92 5.13
C ALA A 65 -1.04 -13.48 5.61
N TYR A 66 -0.28 -12.71 4.84
CA TYR A 66 0.09 -11.34 5.16
C TYR A 66 -0.16 -10.47 3.94
N THR A 67 -0.89 -9.37 4.11
CA THR A 67 -1.04 -8.35 3.07
C THR A 67 0.15 -7.39 3.16
N PRO A 68 1.05 -7.35 2.17
CA PRO A 68 2.14 -6.39 2.16
C PRO A 68 1.62 -4.96 2.22
N CYS A 69 2.16 -4.19 3.17
CA CYS A 69 1.80 -2.81 3.38
C CYS A 69 2.99 -1.98 3.84
N GLY A 70 2.86 -0.66 3.75
CA GLY A 70 3.85 0.32 4.21
C GLY A 70 3.16 1.64 4.55
N TRP A 71 3.80 2.46 5.37
CA TRP A 71 3.26 3.76 5.76
C TRP A 71 4.40 4.77 5.93
N GLY A 72 4.09 6.07 5.89
CA GLY A 72 5.11 7.09 6.07
C GLY A 72 4.59 8.50 5.98
N GLN A 73 5.52 9.45 6.14
CA GLN A 73 5.24 10.88 5.99
C GLN A 73 5.34 11.33 4.53
N THR A 74 5.80 10.45 3.64
CA THR A 74 5.89 10.72 2.19
C THR A 74 5.36 9.52 1.41
N LEU A 75 4.91 9.79 0.18
CA LEU A 75 4.49 8.75 -0.78
C LEU A 75 5.60 7.72 -0.98
N LEU A 76 6.83 8.19 -1.21
CA LEU A 76 7.98 7.33 -1.49
C LEU A 76 8.28 6.39 -0.33
N GLN A 77 8.19 6.88 0.91
CA GLN A 77 8.43 6.06 2.10
C GLN A 77 7.41 4.93 2.22
N ALA A 78 6.11 5.26 2.14
CA ALA A 78 5.05 4.26 2.21
C ALA A 78 5.17 3.21 1.08
N LEU A 79 5.41 3.67 -0.15
CA LEU A 79 5.61 2.79 -1.31
C LEU A 79 6.84 1.88 -1.13
N ALA A 80 7.99 2.44 -0.73
CA ALA A 80 9.21 1.67 -0.55
C ALA A 80 9.06 0.59 0.53
N ASP A 81 8.37 0.91 1.64
CA ASP A 81 8.14 -0.07 2.70
C ASP A 81 7.16 -1.17 2.27
N CYS A 82 6.11 -0.82 1.51
CA CYS A 82 5.23 -1.83 0.91
C CYS A 82 5.98 -2.74 -0.08
N VAL A 83 6.86 -2.20 -0.92
CA VAL A 83 7.69 -2.99 -1.84
C VAL A 83 8.62 -3.93 -1.07
N LYS A 84 9.30 -3.45 -0.01
CA LYS A 84 10.11 -4.31 0.87
C LYS A 84 9.25 -5.42 1.48
N ALA A 85 8.03 -5.11 1.91
CA ALA A 85 7.10 -6.08 2.47
C ALA A 85 6.68 -7.16 1.44
N ILE A 86 6.50 -6.82 0.16
CA ILE A 86 6.22 -7.79 -0.91
C ILE A 86 7.38 -8.77 -1.09
N HIS A 87 8.62 -8.29 -0.96
CA HIS A 87 9.82 -9.13 -1.07
C HIS A 87 10.12 -9.96 0.18
N ARG A 88 9.52 -9.63 1.34
CA ARG A 88 9.81 -10.28 2.62
C ARG A 88 9.40 -11.76 2.67
N PHE A 89 8.31 -12.12 2.00
CA PHE A 89 7.75 -13.47 2.03
C PHE A 89 7.41 -13.98 0.62
N PRO A 90 7.45 -15.29 0.38
CA PRO A 90 7.08 -15.86 -0.91
C PRO A 90 5.60 -15.64 -1.22
N TYR A 91 5.25 -15.51 -2.50
CA TYR A 91 3.86 -15.65 -2.94
C TYR A 91 3.54 -17.12 -3.21
N GLN A 92 2.53 -17.64 -2.53
CA GLN A 92 2.11 -19.04 -2.58
C GLN A 92 0.63 -19.19 -2.96
N GLY A 93 0.02 -18.14 -3.50
CA GLY A 93 -1.31 -18.20 -4.10
C GLY A 93 -1.28 -19.07 -5.36
N GLU A 94 -2.36 -19.79 -5.61
CA GLU A 94 -2.50 -20.68 -6.77
C GLU A 94 -2.58 -19.91 -8.09
#